data_AF-A0A8H6YDM6-F1
#
_entry.id   AF-A0A8H6YDM6-F1
#
_cell.length_a   1.000
_cell.length_b   1.000
_cell.length_c   1.000
_cell.angle_alpha   90.00
_cell.angle_beta   90.00
_cell.angle_gamma   90.00
#
_symmetry.space_group_name_H-M   'P 1'
#
loop_
_entity.id
_entity.type
_entity.pdbx_description
1 polymer ?
#
loop_
_entity_poly.entity_id
_entity_poly.type
_entity_poly.pdbx_seq_one_letter_code
_entity_poly.pdbx_strand_id
1 'polypeptide(L)'
;MALVQRPLRGSRISTFYPVKSLPSLSSLDSAFQLQEYISLLIRLDVHDVDAIVSIPTAKGKGKEKESDAGEDGKGKEVAVDEACWKYEQLRRLAQDLSHPLITMLQQVCTRTTCPEMKAGEWLYLCVAHGNDGAMEQCCAIDYILHTLDSATALLNSPRAFPSRLQIPPASHRHFTSLARRLGRIFAHAYFHHREEFEQAEAESSLYARFLALTEKFDLVPADFLVIPPRAVANEPGPDSGRRGSIVPAPGADVPPPTLLGAALHVDTDTSAASKDVGEGAREAKREPPQGWMAPTR
;
A
#
# COMPACT_ATOMS: atom_id res chain seq x y z
N MET A 1 -10.09 39.56 10.30
CA MET A 1 -10.54 38.45 11.17
C MET A 1 -11.51 37.59 10.38
N ALA A 2 -11.11 36.39 9.96
CA ALA A 2 -12.04 35.45 9.36
C ALA A 2 -12.99 34.93 10.46
N LEU A 3 -14.28 35.16 10.32
CA LEU A 3 -15.32 34.58 11.18
C LEU A 3 -15.20 33.05 11.11
N VAL A 4 -14.74 32.43 12.20
CA VAL A 4 -14.72 30.96 12.31
C VAL A 4 -16.17 30.48 12.41
N GLN A 5 -16.75 30.13 11.26
CA GLN A 5 -18.10 29.62 11.18
C GLN A 5 -18.12 28.18 11.71
N ARG A 6 -18.97 27.88 12.70
CA ARG A 6 -19.11 26.51 13.21
C ARG A 6 -19.62 25.58 12.09
N PRO A 7 -18.99 24.41 11.87
CA PRO A 7 -19.50 23.41 10.96
C PRO A 7 -20.95 23.04 11.28
N LEU A 8 -21.83 23.09 10.28
CA LEU A 8 -23.20 22.61 10.42
C LEU A 8 -23.19 21.08 10.32
N ARG A 9 -24.17 20.40 10.94
CA ARG A 9 -24.29 18.94 10.77
C ARG A 9 -24.51 18.63 9.30
N GLY A 10 -23.71 17.71 8.75
CA GLY A 10 -23.81 17.25 7.36
C GLY A 10 -23.13 18.13 6.31
N SER A 11 -22.53 19.27 6.69
CA SER A 11 -21.77 20.07 5.73
C SER A 11 -20.41 19.44 5.39
N ARG A 12 -20.01 19.50 4.11
CA ARG A 12 -18.72 19.00 3.65
C ARG A 12 -17.57 19.81 4.25
N ILE A 13 -16.46 19.14 4.55
CA ILE A 13 -15.27 19.78 5.13
C ILE A 13 -14.68 20.88 4.23
N SER A 14 -14.81 20.71 2.90
CA SER A 14 -14.39 21.69 1.89
C SER A 14 -15.16 23.00 1.97
N THR A 15 -16.40 22.98 2.49
CA THR A 15 -17.22 24.19 2.68
C THR A 15 -16.69 25.08 3.80
N PHE A 16 -16.11 24.48 4.84
CA PHE A 16 -15.63 25.21 6.02
C PHE A 16 -14.13 25.51 5.98
N TYR A 17 -13.35 24.66 5.30
CA TYR A 17 -11.91 24.82 5.16
C TYR A 17 -11.48 24.71 3.70
N PRO A 18 -11.88 25.67 2.84
CA PRO A 18 -11.43 25.69 1.45
C PRO A 18 -9.92 25.94 1.41
N VAL A 19 -9.17 25.01 0.80
CA VAL A 19 -7.74 25.18 0.53
C VAL A 19 -7.62 26.06 -0.70
N LYS A 20 -7.46 27.38 -0.50
CA LYS A 20 -7.37 28.35 -1.60
C LYS A 20 -5.94 28.53 -2.12
N SER A 21 -4.97 28.36 -1.23
CA SER A 21 -3.55 28.44 -1.52
C SER A 21 -2.80 27.42 -0.68
N LEU A 22 -1.72 26.90 -1.24
CA LEU A 22 -0.91 25.89 -0.59
C LEU A 22 0.18 26.60 0.25
N PRO A 23 0.17 26.44 1.58
CA PRO A 23 1.20 27.03 2.42
C PRO A 23 2.55 26.36 2.15
N SER A 24 3.64 27.11 2.33
CA SER A 24 4.97 26.52 2.25
C SER A 24 5.14 25.42 3.29
N LEU A 25 5.89 24.36 2.97
CA LEU A 25 6.11 23.26 3.91
C LEU A 25 6.61 23.77 5.26
N SER A 26 7.61 24.66 5.26
CA SER A 26 8.20 25.26 6.48
C SER A 26 7.22 26.05 7.35
N SER A 27 6.11 26.53 6.79
CA SER A 27 5.10 27.29 7.54
C SER A 27 4.09 26.41 8.29
N LEU A 28 4.09 25.10 8.05
CA LEU A 28 3.24 24.16 8.77
C LEU A 28 3.87 23.83 10.13
N ASP A 29 3.26 24.35 11.20
CA ASP A 29 3.65 24.09 12.59
C ASP A 29 3.01 22.78 13.10
N SER A 30 3.41 21.66 12.51
CA SER A 30 2.83 20.34 12.76
C SER A 30 3.93 19.29 12.93
N ALA A 31 3.78 18.44 13.95
CA ALA A 31 4.65 17.27 14.14
C ALA A 31 4.58 16.26 12.98
N PHE A 32 3.56 16.37 12.12
CA PHE A 32 3.35 15.55 10.94
C PHE A 32 3.25 16.40 9.67
N GLN A 33 4.21 17.30 9.52
CA GLN A 33 4.26 18.29 8.44
C GLN A 33 4.02 17.71 7.03
N LEU A 34 4.68 16.60 6.69
CA LEU A 34 4.55 15.95 5.39
C LEU A 34 3.16 15.35 5.16
N GLN A 35 2.57 14.73 6.18
CA GLN A 35 1.22 14.16 6.11
C GLN A 35 0.19 15.26 5.86
N GLU A 36 0.30 16.37 6.57
CA GLU A 36 -0.58 17.53 6.41
C GLU A 36 -0.40 18.17 5.03
N TYR A 37 0.85 18.33 4.58
CA TYR A 37 1.17 18.87 3.27
C TYR A 37 0.58 18.03 2.12
N ILE A 38 0.76 16.70 2.15
CA ILE A 38 0.13 15.78 1.17
C ILE A 38 -1.40 15.89 1.23
N SER A 39 -1.97 16.04 2.43
CA SER A 39 -3.42 16.24 2.60
C SER A 39 -3.93 17.57 2.06
N LEU A 40 -3.11 18.61 2.04
CA LEU A 40 -3.44 19.90 1.43
C LEU A 40 -3.34 19.83 -0.09
N LEU A 41 -2.32 19.18 -0.64
CA LEU A 41 -2.18 18.94 -2.08
C LEU A 41 -3.42 18.24 -2.65
N ILE A 42 -3.79 17.10 -2.06
CA ILE A 42 -4.95 16.30 -2.53
C ILE A 42 -6.26 17.08 -2.40
N ARG A 43 -6.40 17.94 -1.39
CA ARG A 43 -7.60 18.77 -1.22
C ARG A 43 -7.63 19.99 -2.13
N LEU A 44 -6.47 20.47 -2.59
CA LEU A 44 -6.38 21.57 -3.53
C LEU A 44 -6.81 21.11 -4.92
N ASP A 45 -6.18 20.05 -5.39
CA ASP A 45 -6.53 19.38 -6.64
C ASP A 45 -6.15 17.90 -6.52
N VAL A 46 -7.16 17.03 -6.56
CA VAL A 46 -6.97 15.59 -6.46
C VAL A 46 -6.41 14.99 -7.76
N HIS A 47 -6.59 15.69 -8.89
CA HIS A 47 -6.17 15.26 -10.21
C HIS A 47 -4.77 15.79 -10.60
N ASP A 48 -4.19 16.72 -9.84
CA ASP A 48 -2.81 17.17 -10.03
C ASP A 48 -1.80 16.15 -9.48
N VAL A 49 -1.72 15.01 -10.17
CA VAL A 49 -0.88 13.87 -9.80
C VAL A 49 0.59 14.29 -9.71
N ASP A 50 1.10 15.09 -10.65
CA ASP A 50 2.51 15.52 -10.68
C ASP A 50 2.88 16.32 -9.43
N ALA A 51 2.04 17.27 -9.03
CA ALA A 51 2.27 18.04 -7.81
C ALA A 51 2.17 17.16 -6.56
N ILE A 52 1.22 16.21 -6.51
CA ILE A 52 1.02 15.36 -5.34
C ILE A 52 2.21 14.42 -5.11
N VAL A 53 2.78 13.82 -6.16
CA VAL A 53 3.85 12.82 -6.03
C VAL A 53 5.25 13.43 -5.90
N SER A 54 5.40 14.70 -6.28
CA SER A 54 6.68 15.40 -6.28
C SER A 54 7.14 15.77 -4.87
N ILE A 55 8.41 15.47 -4.58
CA ILE A 55 9.05 15.91 -3.33
C ILE A 55 9.01 17.45 -3.31
N PRO A 56 8.54 18.06 -2.21
CA PRO A 56 8.53 19.52 -2.08
C PRO A 56 9.98 20.01 -2.11
N THR A 57 10.36 20.67 -3.20
CA THR A 57 11.64 21.38 -3.29
C THR A 57 11.36 22.87 -3.14
N ALA A 58 12.25 23.62 -2.50
CA ALA A 58 12.07 25.04 -2.16
C ALA A 58 11.85 25.99 -3.37
N LYS A 59 11.87 25.48 -4.61
CA LYS A 59 11.55 26.22 -5.83
C LYS A 59 10.18 25.80 -6.34
N GLY A 60 9.14 26.45 -5.84
CA GLY A 60 7.85 26.44 -6.51
C GLY A 60 8.03 26.83 -7.99
N LYS A 61 7.32 26.15 -8.88
CA LYS A 61 7.20 26.48 -10.31
C LYS A 61 6.63 27.91 -10.46
N GLY A 62 7.48 28.92 -10.32
CA GLY A 62 7.25 30.31 -10.70
C GLY A 62 8.34 30.68 -11.70
N LYS A 63 7.97 30.74 -12.97
CA LYS A 63 8.83 31.25 -14.04
C LYS A 63 8.84 32.78 -13.94
N GLU A 64 10.02 33.37 -14.12
CA GLU A 64 10.36 34.81 -14.19
C GLU A 64 10.53 35.49 -12.82
N LYS A 65 11.65 36.13 -12.46
CA LYS A 65 12.72 36.81 -13.21
C LYS A 65 14.04 36.74 -12.43
N GLU A 66 15.15 36.68 -13.14
CA GLU A 66 16.46 37.10 -12.62
C GLU A 66 16.39 38.56 -12.16
N SER A 67 16.73 38.80 -10.90
CA SER A 67 17.35 40.04 -10.45
C SER A 67 18.16 39.77 -9.19
N ASP A 68 19.47 39.81 -9.39
CA ASP A 68 20.54 40.34 -8.54
C ASP A 68 20.29 40.63 -7.04
N ALA A 69 21.28 40.18 -6.26
CA ALA A 69 21.76 40.62 -4.93
C ALA A 69 20.76 40.82 -3.76
N GLY A 70 21.03 40.10 -2.67
CA GLY A 70 20.49 40.39 -1.34
C GLY A 70 20.82 39.30 -0.33
N GLU A 71 21.97 39.41 0.32
CA GLU A 71 22.32 38.70 1.57
C GLU A 71 21.30 39.08 2.67
N ASP A 72 21.13 38.20 3.67
CA ASP A 72 20.29 38.34 4.88
C ASP A 72 18.83 37.85 4.82
N GLY A 73 18.69 36.54 5.08
CA GLY A 73 17.45 35.93 5.55
C GLY A 73 17.59 34.42 5.74
N LYS A 74 17.91 33.96 6.96
CA LYS A 74 17.90 32.55 7.37
C LYS A 74 16.47 31.96 7.27
N GLY A 75 15.97 31.73 6.06
CA GLY A 75 14.89 30.80 5.82
C GLY A 75 15.46 29.40 6.00
N LYS A 76 15.04 28.69 7.05
CA LYS A 76 15.40 27.29 7.27
C LYS A 76 14.86 26.47 6.10
N GLU A 77 15.70 26.20 5.10
CA GLU A 77 15.39 25.30 3.99
C GLU A 77 15.06 23.93 4.57
N VAL A 78 13.82 23.47 4.35
CA VAL A 78 13.40 22.13 4.76
C VAL A 78 13.69 21.19 3.60
N ALA A 79 14.88 20.60 3.62
CA ALA A 79 15.17 19.46 2.75
C ALA A 79 14.33 18.26 3.23
N VAL A 80 13.44 17.77 2.39
CA VAL A 80 12.63 16.59 2.68
C VAL A 80 13.41 15.34 2.29
N ASP A 81 13.63 14.45 3.27
CA ASP A 81 14.23 13.15 3.01
C ASP A 81 13.31 12.29 2.11
N GLU A 82 13.92 11.66 1.10
CA GLU A 82 13.18 10.87 0.12
C GLU A 82 12.50 9.65 0.75
N ALA A 83 13.13 8.99 1.72
CA ALA A 83 12.53 7.82 2.37
C ALA A 83 11.34 8.20 3.26
N CYS A 84 11.43 9.34 3.96
CA CYS A 84 10.29 9.95 4.65
C CYS A 84 9.14 10.28 3.69
N TRP A 85 9.45 10.82 2.51
CA TRP A 85 8.43 11.11 1.49
C TRP A 85 7.75 9.83 0.98
N LYS A 86 8.52 8.81 0.60
CA LYS A 86 7.98 7.50 0.18
C LYS A 86 7.09 6.89 1.26
N TYR A 87 7.53 6.93 2.51
CA TYR A 87 6.78 6.40 3.65
C TYR A 87 5.43 7.11 3.83
N GLU A 88 5.39 8.44 3.82
CA GLU A 88 4.15 9.20 3.99
C GLU A 88 3.22 9.07 2.78
N GLN A 89 3.76 8.94 1.57
CA GLN A 89 2.97 8.64 0.37
C GLN A 89 2.34 7.25 0.43
N LEU A 90 3.08 6.22 0.86
CA LEU A 90 2.53 4.87 1.04
C LEU A 90 1.46 4.82 2.14
N ARG A 91 1.65 5.56 3.23
CA ARG A 91 0.59 5.77 4.23
C ARG A 91 -0.65 6.40 3.64
N ARG A 92 -0.46 7.44 2.82
CA ARG A 92 -1.58 8.12 2.21
C ARG A 92 -2.32 7.25 1.21
N LEU A 93 -1.60 6.51 0.36
CA LEU A 93 -2.19 5.54 -0.57
C LEU A 93 -3.02 4.48 0.16
N ALA A 94 -2.51 3.92 1.26
CA ALA A 94 -3.26 2.95 2.05
C ALA A 94 -4.56 3.57 2.61
N GLN A 95 -4.51 4.80 3.10
CA GLN A 95 -5.71 5.49 3.59
C GLN A 95 -6.72 5.74 2.48
N ASP A 96 -6.27 6.28 1.34
CA ASP A 96 -7.12 6.65 0.21
C ASP A 96 -7.71 5.42 -0.50
N LEU A 97 -7.09 4.24 -0.39
CA LEU A 97 -7.67 2.99 -0.92
C LEU A 97 -9.03 2.64 -0.30
N SER A 98 -9.25 3.01 0.98
CA SER A 98 -10.51 2.75 1.69
C SER A 98 -11.72 3.39 0.97
N HIS A 99 -11.56 4.62 0.49
CA HIS A 99 -12.61 5.38 -0.18
C HIS A 99 -12.04 6.17 -1.37
N PRO A 100 -12.65 6.09 -2.56
CA PRO A 100 -13.96 5.46 -2.83
C PRO A 100 -13.88 3.96 -3.17
N LEU A 101 -12.71 3.47 -3.57
CA LEU A 101 -12.56 2.16 -4.22
C LEU A 101 -13.06 0.99 -3.36
N ILE A 102 -12.48 0.76 -2.19
CA ILE A 102 -12.85 -0.41 -1.36
C ILE A 102 -14.29 -0.32 -0.88
N THR A 103 -14.77 0.88 -0.55
CA THR A 103 -16.17 1.10 -0.14
C THR A 103 -17.15 0.66 -1.24
N MET A 104 -16.86 0.97 -2.51
CA MET A 104 -17.67 0.50 -3.64
C MET A 104 -17.53 -1.01 -3.87
N LEU A 105 -16.30 -1.54 -3.83
CA LEU A 105 -16.05 -2.97 -3.96
C LEU A 105 -16.79 -3.79 -2.90
N GLN A 106 -16.91 -3.30 -1.67
CA GLN A 106 -17.68 -3.98 -0.61
C GLN A 106 -19.16 -4.18 -0.94
N GLN A 107 -19.73 -3.42 -1.88
CA GLN A 107 -21.13 -3.57 -2.29
C GLN A 107 -21.33 -4.66 -3.35
N VAL A 108 -20.28 -4.98 -4.13
CA VAL A 108 -20.40 -5.81 -5.36
C VAL A 108 -19.46 -7.03 -5.38
N CYS A 109 -18.32 -6.94 -4.70
CA CYS A 109 -17.31 -7.98 -4.59
C CYS A 109 -17.66 -8.88 -3.40
N THR A 110 -18.04 -10.11 -3.68
CA THR A 110 -18.46 -11.08 -2.68
C THR A 110 -17.78 -12.41 -2.93
N ARG A 111 -17.91 -13.35 -1.98
CA ARG A 111 -17.39 -14.72 -2.17
C ARG A 111 -18.02 -15.45 -3.36
N THR A 112 -19.21 -15.06 -3.81
CA THR A 112 -19.86 -15.67 -4.97
C THR A 112 -19.39 -15.06 -6.29
N THR A 113 -19.17 -13.74 -6.35
CA THR A 113 -18.70 -13.06 -7.56
C THR A 113 -17.20 -13.26 -7.76
N CYS A 114 -16.42 -13.19 -6.68
CA CYS A 114 -14.96 -13.33 -6.69
C CYS A 114 -14.49 -14.32 -5.60
N PRO A 115 -14.67 -15.64 -5.81
CA PRO A 115 -14.31 -16.66 -4.82
C PRO A 115 -12.81 -16.76 -4.55
N GLU A 116 -11.98 -16.24 -5.46
CA GLU A 116 -10.52 -16.24 -5.39
C GLU A 116 -10.00 -14.85 -5.72
N MET A 117 -8.90 -14.43 -5.07
CA MET A 117 -8.23 -13.17 -5.41
C MET A 117 -7.37 -13.32 -6.66
N LYS A 118 -7.91 -12.92 -7.81
CA LYS A 118 -7.22 -12.95 -9.11
C LYS A 118 -7.30 -11.63 -9.88
N ALA A 119 -6.40 -11.46 -10.83
CA ALA A 119 -6.39 -10.37 -11.79
C ALA A 119 -5.88 -10.89 -13.14
N GLY A 120 -6.77 -10.99 -14.12
CA GLY A 120 -6.46 -11.66 -15.39
C GLY A 120 -6.08 -13.13 -15.14
N GLU A 121 -4.88 -13.51 -15.56
CA GLU A 121 -4.31 -14.85 -15.39
C GLU A 121 -3.56 -15.06 -14.06
N TRP A 122 -3.41 -14.00 -13.25
CA TRP A 122 -2.65 -14.05 -12.01
C TRP A 122 -3.53 -14.37 -10.81
N LEU A 123 -3.14 -15.38 -10.02
CA LEU A 123 -3.74 -15.72 -8.73
C LEU A 123 -2.87 -15.17 -7.58
N TYR A 124 -3.48 -14.45 -6.64
CA TYR A 124 -2.79 -13.85 -5.51
C TYR A 124 -3.14 -14.55 -4.20
N LEU A 125 -2.12 -15.08 -3.54
CA LEU A 125 -2.26 -15.74 -2.23
C LEU A 125 -2.11 -14.74 -1.09
N CYS A 126 -2.99 -14.86 -0.09
CA CYS A 126 -2.99 -14.00 1.08
C CYS A 126 -1.92 -14.43 2.09
N VAL A 127 -1.09 -13.48 2.52
CA VAL A 127 -0.02 -13.74 3.51
C VAL A 127 -0.58 -14.16 4.87
N ALA A 128 -1.81 -13.75 5.21
CA ALA A 128 -2.43 -14.07 6.50
C ALA A 128 -2.69 -15.57 6.71
N HIS A 129 -2.80 -16.35 5.63
CA HIS A 129 -3.14 -17.78 5.69
C HIS A 129 -1.95 -18.71 5.42
N GLY A 130 -0.74 -18.16 5.24
CA GLY A 130 0.45 -18.94 4.90
C GLY A 130 0.31 -19.70 3.58
N ASN A 131 1.22 -20.65 3.34
CA ASN A 131 1.20 -21.52 2.15
C ASN A 131 0.86 -22.98 2.53
N ASP A 132 0.36 -23.20 3.75
CA ASP A 132 0.30 -24.53 4.38
C ASP A 132 -0.93 -25.34 3.97
N GLY A 133 -1.60 -24.96 2.88
CA GLY A 133 -2.62 -25.77 2.18
C GLY A 133 -3.90 -26.12 2.97
N ALA A 134 -3.94 -25.78 4.26
CA ALA A 134 -4.98 -26.22 5.20
C ALA A 134 -6.07 -25.16 5.48
N MET A 135 -5.95 -23.97 4.90
CA MET A 135 -6.98 -22.92 4.99
C MET A 135 -7.57 -22.65 3.61
N GLU A 136 -8.90 -22.55 3.55
CA GLU A 136 -9.61 -22.03 2.39
C GLU A 136 -8.99 -20.69 1.97
N GLN A 137 -8.58 -20.59 0.72
CA GLN A 137 -7.97 -19.36 0.18
C GLN A 137 -8.96 -18.19 0.33
N CYS A 138 -8.45 -16.98 0.57
CA CYS A 138 -9.32 -15.81 0.64
C CYS A 138 -10.08 -15.62 -0.67
N CYS A 139 -11.38 -15.35 -0.55
CA CYS A 139 -12.08 -14.66 -1.62
C CYS A 139 -11.52 -13.24 -1.79
N ALA A 140 -11.79 -12.61 -2.93
CA ALA A 140 -11.11 -11.37 -3.28
C ALA A 140 -11.36 -10.24 -2.27
N ILE A 141 -12.61 -10.06 -1.80
CA ILE A 141 -12.94 -9.02 -0.83
C ILE A 141 -12.23 -9.24 0.51
N ASP A 142 -12.18 -10.48 1.01
CA ASP A 142 -11.47 -10.82 2.25
C ASP A 142 -9.95 -10.57 2.09
N TYR A 143 -9.38 -10.94 0.93
CA TYR A 143 -7.99 -10.66 0.61
C TYR A 143 -7.70 -9.15 0.64
N ILE A 144 -8.57 -8.33 0.04
CA ILE A 144 -8.40 -6.87 -0.05
C ILE A 144 -8.37 -6.27 1.36
N LEU A 145 -9.31 -6.66 2.21
CA LEU A 145 -9.39 -6.18 3.60
C LEU A 145 -8.18 -6.63 4.41
N HIS A 146 -7.82 -7.92 4.37
CA HIS A 146 -6.61 -8.42 5.04
C HIS A 146 -5.33 -7.70 4.58
N THR A 147 -5.24 -7.39 3.28
CA THR A 147 -4.09 -6.67 2.71
C THR A 147 -4.02 -5.24 3.22
N LEU A 148 -5.15 -4.51 3.20
CA LEU A 148 -5.22 -3.14 3.67
C LEU A 148 -4.95 -3.02 5.18
N ASP A 149 -5.51 -3.92 5.98
CA ASP A 149 -5.31 -3.95 7.43
C ASP A 149 -3.85 -4.26 7.75
N SER A 150 -3.27 -5.26 7.08
CA SER A 150 -1.86 -5.61 7.24
C SER A 150 -0.92 -4.47 6.80
N ALA A 151 -1.26 -3.77 5.72
CA ALA A 151 -0.53 -2.60 5.24
C ALA A 151 -0.54 -1.47 6.28
N THR A 152 -1.72 -1.16 6.80
CA THR A 152 -1.93 -0.14 7.83
C THR A 152 -1.20 -0.52 9.11
N ALA A 153 -1.31 -1.76 9.58
CA ALA A 153 -0.61 -2.25 10.76
C ALA A 153 0.92 -2.16 10.60
N LEU A 154 1.46 -2.54 9.43
CA LEU A 154 2.89 -2.47 9.14
C LEU A 154 3.39 -1.02 9.17
N LEU A 155 2.70 -0.11 8.48
CA LEU A 155 3.07 1.30 8.42
C LEU A 155 3.00 2.00 9.79
N ASN A 156 2.13 1.55 10.68
CA ASN A 156 2.00 2.05 12.06
C ASN A 156 2.87 1.28 13.08
N SER A 157 3.59 0.23 12.67
CA SER A 157 4.38 -0.58 13.59
C SER A 157 5.67 0.12 14.00
N PRO A 158 5.90 0.39 15.29
CA PRO A 158 7.15 0.99 15.77
C PRO A 158 8.35 0.04 15.61
N ARG A 159 8.11 -1.26 15.40
CA ARG A 159 9.18 -2.24 15.10
C ARG A 159 9.68 -2.11 13.66
N ALA A 160 8.77 -1.87 12.71
CA ALA A 160 9.12 -1.73 11.30
C ALA A 160 9.53 -0.29 10.96
N PHE A 161 8.88 0.70 11.57
CA PHE A 161 9.11 2.13 11.36
C PHE A 161 9.21 2.84 12.73
N PRO A 162 10.38 2.81 13.39
CA PRO A 162 10.58 3.37 14.72
C PRO A 162 10.49 4.91 14.78
N SER A 163 10.66 5.58 13.63
CA SER A 163 10.51 7.02 13.48
C SER A 163 9.80 7.34 12.17
N ARG A 164 8.98 8.39 12.18
CA ARG A 164 8.34 8.97 10.97
C ARG A 164 9.17 10.10 10.36
N LEU A 165 10.02 10.74 11.17
CA LEU A 165 10.86 11.88 10.75
C LEU A 165 12.19 11.45 10.14
N GLN A 166 12.61 10.21 10.40
CA GLN A 166 13.82 9.64 9.84
C GLN A 166 13.58 8.14 9.65
N ILE A 167 13.47 7.70 8.39
CA ILE A 167 13.23 6.30 8.09
C ILE A 167 14.56 5.54 8.09
N PRO A 168 14.72 4.47 8.91
CA PRO A 168 15.94 3.66 8.87
C PRO A 168 16.08 2.92 7.54
N PRO A 169 17.30 2.75 6.99
CA PRO A 169 17.53 2.00 5.75
C PRO A 169 17.00 0.56 5.79
N ALA A 170 17.04 -0.08 6.95
CA ALA A 170 16.50 -1.43 7.16
C ALA A 170 14.98 -1.50 6.91
N SER A 171 14.26 -0.39 7.07
CA SER A 171 12.81 -0.29 6.83
C SER A 171 12.47 -0.15 5.34
N HIS A 172 13.42 0.30 4.50
CA HIS A 172 13.17 0.55 3.07
C HIS A 172 12.75 -0.70 2.32
N ARG A 173 13.19 -1.88 2.77
CA ARG A 173 12.80 -3.19 2.21
C ARG A 173 11.29 -3.41 2.16
N HIS A 174 10.54 -2.72 3.03
CA HIS A 174 9.08 -2.86 3.09
C HIS A 174 8.36 -2.08 1.99
N PHE A 175 8.97 -1.05 1.39
CA PHE A 175 8.30 -0.18 0.41
C PHE A 175 7.83 -0.93 -0.82
N THR A 176 8.73 -1.67 -1.48
CA THR A 176 8.41 -2.44 -2.68
C THR A 176 7.39 -3.54 -2.41
N SER A 177 7.56 -4.30 -1.32
CA SER A 177 6.61 -5.35 -0.94
C SER A 177 5.22 -4.80 -0.62
N LEU A 178 5.15 -3.62 0.00
CA LEU A 178 3.90 -2.96 0.30
C LEU A 178 3.22 -2.42 -0.97
N ALA A 179 3.95 -1.67 -1.79
CA ALA A 179 3.44 -1.11 -3.03
C ALA A 179 2.91 -2.19 -3.98
N ARG A 180 3.64 -3.31 -4.13
CA ARG A 180 3.18 -4.47 -4.92
C ARG A 180 1.86 -5.05 -4.40
N ARG A 181 1.70 -5.18 -3.08
CA ARG A 181 0.48 -5.72 -2.47
C ARG A 181 -0.71 -4.78 -2.67
N LEU A 182 -0.52 -3.47 -2.52
CA LEU A 182 -1.55 -2.48 -2.82
C LEU A 182 -1.90 -2.47 -4.32
N GLY A 183 -0.91 -2.63 -5.20
CA GLY A 183 -1.09 -2.78 -6.64
C GLY A 183 -2.05 -3.90 -7.05
N ARG A 184 -2.07 -5.02 -6.31
CA ARG A 184 -2.98 -6.15 -6.56
C ARG A 184 -4.45 -5.79 -6.35
N ILE A 185 -4.75 -4.84 -5.45
CA ILE A 185 -6.12 -4.37 -5.22
C ILE A 185 -6.61 -3.62 -6.46
N PHE A 186 -5.80 -2.72 -7.01
CA PHE A 186 -6.12 -2.04 -8.27
C PHE A 186 -6.27 -3.03 -9.43
N ALA A 187 -5.35 -4.00 -9.53
CA ALA A 187 -5.40 -5.02 -10.58
C ALA A 187 -6.71 -5.81 -10.53
N HIS A 188 -7.11 -6.29 -9.36
CA HIS A 188 -8.37 -7.00 -9.18
C HIS A 188 -9.57 -6.12 -9.56
N ALA A 189 -9.62 -4.89 -9.03
CA ALA A 189 -10.67 -3.94 -9.36
C ALA A 189 -10.76 -3.71 -10.88
N TYR A 190 -9.63 -3.44 -11.53
CA TYR A 190 -9.60 -3.25 -12.98
C TYR A 190 -10.11 -4.48 -13.76
N PHE A 191 -9.67 -5.69 -13.46
CA PHE A 191 -10.06 -6.87 -14.27
C PHE A 191 -11.45 -7.43 -13.95
N HIS A 192 -11.98 -7.22 -12.74
CA HIS A 192 -13.25 -7.84 -12.30
C HIS A 192 -14.37 -6.85 -11.96
N HIS A 193 -14.03 -5.61 -11.64
CA HIS A 193 -14.94 -4.56 -11.16
C HIS A 193 -14.62 -3.23 -11.86
N ARG A 194 -14.72 -3.26 -13.20
CA ARG A 194 -14.24 -2.17 -14.07
C ARG A 194 -14.94 -0.85 -13.79
N GLU A 195 -16.25 -0.89 -13.61
CA GLU A 195 -17.07 0.30 -13.37
C GLU A 195 -16.67 0.97 -12.05
N GLU A 196 -16.49 0.19 -10.98
CA GLU A 196 -16.06 0.70 -9.67
C GLU A 196 -14.63 1.26 -9.73
N PHE A 197 -13.74 0.62 -10.47
CA PHE A 197 -12.39 1.12 -10.70
C PHE A 197 -12.40 2.47 -11.43
N GLU A 198 -13.11 2.57 -12.56
CA GLU A 198 -13.20 3.79 -13.36
C GLU A 198 -13.86 4.93 -12.58
N GLN A 199 -14.94 4.63 -11.84
CA GLN A 199 -15.62 5.60 -10.99
C GLN A 199 -14.69 6.11 -9.87
N ALA A 200 -13.93 5.21 -9.23
CA ALA A 200 -12.98 5.60 -8.18
C ALA A 200 -11.87 6.48 -8.75
N GLU A 201 -11.37 6.15 -9.94
CA GLU A 201 -10.32 6.89 -10.61
C GLU A 201 -10.80 8.27 -11.06
N ALA A 202 -12.02 8.36 -11.60
CA ALA A 202 -12.66 9.62 -11.97
C ALA A 202 -12.87 10.55 -10.77
N GLU A 203 -13.08 9.99 -9.57
CA GLU A 203 -13.26 10.80 -8.35
C GLU A 203 -11.93 11.20 -7.69
N SER A 204 -10.89 10.35 -7.76
CA SER A 204 -9.73 10.47 -6.86
C SER A 204 -8.36 10.37 -7.52
N SER A 205 -8.27 10.02 -8.81
CA SER A 205 -7.01 9.77 -9.52
C SER A 205 -6.02 8.88 -8.74
N LEU A 206 -6.55 7.95 -7.94
CA LEU A 206 -5.77 7.21 -6.96
C LEU A 206 -4.81 6.24 -7.63
N TYR A 207 -5.25 5.56 -8.69
CA TYR A 207 -4.40 4.66 -9.46
C TYR A 207 -3.38 5.43 -10.30
N ALA A 208 -3.75 6.55 -10.93
CA ALA A 208 -2.79 7.42 -11.59
C ALA A 208 -1.69 7.91 -10.63
N ARG A 209 -2.05 8.30 -9.40
CA ARG A 209 -1.09 8.63 -8.34
C ARG A 209 -0.21 7.45 -7.96
N PHE A 210 -0.78 6.27 -7.78
CA PHE A 210 -0.01 5.05 -7.48
C PHE A 210 1.01 4.74 -8.58
N LEU A 211 0.61 4.86 -9.85
CA LEU A 211 1.48 4.63 -11.00
C LEU A 211 2.62 5.65 -11.05
N ALA A 212 2.30 6.94 -10.92
CA ALA A 212 3.31 8.00 -10.92
C ALA A 212 4.30 7.87 -9.74
N LEU A 213 3.85 7.47 -8.54
CA LEU A 213 4.73 7.18 -7.41
C LEU A 213 5.64 5.99 -7.70
N THR A 214 5.08 4.95 -8.30
CA THR A 214 5.80 3.73 -8.65
C THR A 214 6.91 4.01 -9.64
N GLU A 215 6.62 4.76 -10.71
CA GLU A 215 7.58 5.16 -11.73
C GLU A 215 8.65 6.08 -11.18
N LYS A 216 8.26 7.10 -10.41
CA LYS A 216 9.18 8.11 -9.85
C LYS A 216 10.19 7.54 -8.86
N PHE A 217 9.80 6.50 -8.12
CA PHE A 217 10.56 5.98 -7.00
C PHE A 217 10.97 4.51 -7.13
N ASP A 218 10.74 3.90 -8.30
CA ASP A 218 10.96 2.49 -8.61
C ASP A 218 10.38 1.54 -7.54
N LEU A 219 9.14 1.81 -7.13
CA LEU A 219 8.51 1.04 -6.04
C LEU A 219 8.07 -0.34 -6.49
N VAL A 220 7.68 -0.49 -7.75
CA VAL A 220 7.15 -1.73 -8.32
C VAL A 220 7.71 -1.90 -9.73
N PRO A 221 8.42 -3.00 -10.02
CA PRO A 221 8.87 -3.30 -11.37
C PRO A 221 7.71 -3.38 -12.36
N ALA A 222 7.94 -2.96 -13.59
CA ALA A 222 6.93 -2.92 -14.66
C ALA A 222 6.26 -4.29 -14.90
N ASP A 223 7.00 -5.39 -14.73
CA ASP A 223 6.48 -6.75 -14.88
C ASP A 223 5.33 -7.09 -13.91
N PHE A 224 5.24 -6.37 -12.79
CA PHE A 224 4.17 -6.54 -11.81
C PHE A 224 3.01 -5.56 -12.01
N LEU A 225 3.10 -4.64 -12.99
CA LEU A 225 2.04 -3.71 -13.36
C LEU A 225 1.21 -4.32 -14.50
N VAL A 226 0.18 -5.07 -14.12
CA VAL A 226 -0.68 -5.81 -15.07
C VAL A 226 -1.74 -4.93 -15.74
N ILE A 227 -1.97 -3.71 -15.25
CA ILE A 227 -2.94 -2.77 -15.84
C ILE A 227 -2.21 -1.98 -16.94
N PRO A 228 -2.71 -1.97 -18.19
CA PRO A 228 -2.08 -1.22 -19.27
C PRO A 228 -2.04 0.30 -18.98
N PRO A 229 -0.93 1.00 -19.26
CA PRO A 229 -0.82 2.46 -19.04
C PRO A 229 -1.89 3.30 -19.77
N ARG A 230 -2.42 2.79 -20.89
CA ARG A 230 -3.50 3.43 -21.64
C ARG A 230 -4.82 3.51 -20.88
N ALA A 231 -5.01 2.71 -19.83
CA ALA A 231 -6.23 2.71 -19.03
C ALA A 231 -6.40 3.98 -18.16
N VAL A 232 -5.34 4.77 -17.97
CA VAL A 232 -5.35 6.00 -17.16
C VAL A 232 -5.10 7.27 -17.96
N ALA A 233 -4.76 7.16 -19.25
CA ALA A 233 -4.53 8.30 -20.11
C ALA A 233 -5.88 8.87 -20.58
N ASN A 234 -6.32 9.96 -19.95
CA ASN A 234 -7.40 10.81 -20.47
C ASN A 234 -6.92 11.52 -21.74
N GLU A 235 -6.93 10.83 -22.88
CA GLU A 235 -6.76 11.46 -24.18
C GLU A 235 -8.07 12.17 -24.58
N PRO A 236 -8.04 13.46 -24.98
CA PRO A 236 -9.21 14.10 -25.58
C PRO A 236 -9.40 13.55 -27.00
N GLY A 237 -10.49 12.82 -27.25
CA GLY A 237 -10.89 12.40 -28.61
C GLY A 237 -11.16 13.60 -29.54
N PRO A 238 -11.16 13.44 -30.89
CA PRO A 238 -12.00 12.42 -31.56
C PRO A 238 -11.45 11.74 -32.84
N ASP A 239 -12.14 10.63 -33.20
CA ASP A 239 -12.42 10.07 -34.54
C ASP A 239 -11.32 9.39 -35.41
N SER A 240 -11.43 8.07 -35.58
CA SER A 240 -11.73 7.40 -36.88
C SER A 240 -11.28 5.93 -36.90
N GLY A 241 -12.16 5.08 -37.43
CA GLY A 241 -12.15 3.63 -37.22
C GLY A 241 -10.95 2.87 -37.78
N ARG A 242 -10.60 1.78 -37.08
CA ARG A 242 -10.08 0.58 -37.72
C ARG A 242 -10.50 -0.67 -36.95
N ARG A 243 -11.47 -1.37 -37.54
CA ARG A 243 -11.87 -2.73 -37.21
C ARG A 243 -10.65 -3.64 -37.35
N GLY A 244 -10.22 -4.27 -36.26
CA GLY A 244 -9.13 -5.25 -36.23
C GLY A 244 -9.49 -6.36 -35.26
N SER A 245 -10.36 -7.26 -35.71
CA SER A 245 -10.70 -8.50 -35.02
C SER A 245 -9.47 -9.40 -34.97
N ILE A 246 -8.98 -9.73 -33.77
CA ILE A 246 -8.09 -10.88 -33.56
C ILE A 246 -8.83 -11.79 -32.59
N VAL A 247 -9.58 -12.73 -33.16
CA VAL A 247 -10.10 -13.91 -32.45
C VAL A 247 -8.97 -14.92 -32.40
N PRO A 248 -8.55 -15.45 -31.23
CA PRO A 248 -7.67 -16.60 -31.19
C PRO A 248 -8.47 -17.87 -31.50
N ALA A 249 -7.91 -18.75 -32.33
CA ALA A 249 -8.48 -20.03 -32.72
C ALA A 249 -8.63 -20.98 -31.50
N PRO A 250 -9.64 -21.87 -31.48
CA PRO A 250 -9.84 -22.82 -30.40
C PRO A 250 -8.86 -23.99 -30.51
N GLY A 251 -8.05 -24.25 -29.48
CA GLY A 251 -7.27 -25.48 -29.36
C GLY A 251 -5.82 -25.39 -28.87
N ALA A 252 -5.38 -24.28 -28.25
CA ALA A 252 -4.05 -24.24 -27.64
C ALA A 252 -4.13 -24.56 -26.14
N ASP A 253 -3.46 -25.64 -25.72
CA ASP A 253 -3.28 -26.04 -24.33
C ASP A 253 -2.69 -24.89 -23.50
N VAL A 254 -3.43 -24.47 -22.48
CA VAL A 254 -3.03 -23.42 -21.53
C VAL A 254 -2.16 -24.08 -20.44
N PRO A 255 -0.90 -23.66 -20.24
CA PRO A 255 -0.08 -24.19 -19.16
C PRO A 255 -0.60 -23.73 -17.79
N PRO A 256 -0.38 -24.50 -16.71
CA PRO A 256 -0.93 -24.19 -15.39
C PRO A 256 -0.38 -22.88 -14.81
N PRO A 257 -1.17 -22.18 -13.96
CA PRO A 257 -0.83 -20.86 -13.44
C PRO A 257 0.45 -20.90 -12.58
N THR A 258 1.36 -19.97 -12.85
CA THR A 258 2.62 -19.84 -12.13
C THR A 258 2.40 -19.14 -10.80
N LEU A 259 2.49 -19.89 -9.70
CA LEU A 259 2.44 -19.35 -8.34
C LEU A 259 3.70 -18.52 -8.06
N LEU A 260 3.54 -17.20 -7.91
CA LEU A 260 4.61 -16.33 -7.46
C LEU A 260 4.48 -16.05 -5.96
N GLY A 261 4.93 -17.01 -5.15
CA GLY A 261 5.04 -16.88 -3.70
C GLY A 261 6.21 -15.97 -3.33
N ALA A 262 5.93 -14.79 -2.78
CA ALA A 262 6.94 -13.97 -2.11
C ALA A 262 7.08 -14.49 -0.67
N ALA A 263 8.05 -15.38 -0.43
CA ALA A 263 8.44 -15.77 0.92
C ALA A 263 9.21 -14.62 1.60
N LEU A 264 8.72 -14.13 2.73
CA LEU A 264 9.50 -13.33 3.66
C LEU A 264 10.26 -14.28 4.58
N HIS A 265 11.59 -14.18 4.61
CA HIS A 265 12.41 -14.86 5.62
C HIS A 265 12.08 -14.31 7.00
N VAL A 266 11.63 -15.19 7.90
CA VAL A 266 11.55 -14.93 9.34
C VAL A 266 12.82 -15.50 9.96
N ASP A 267 13.76 -14.63 10.31
CA ASP A 267 14.89 -15.01 11.15
C ASP A 267 14.38 -15.17 12.59
N THR A 268 14.27 -16.41 13.06
CA THR A 268 14.14 -16.72 14.48
C THR A 268 15.52 -16.75 15.12
N ASP A 269 15.84 -15.67 15.83
CA ASP A 269 17.04 -15.57 16.65
C ASP A 269 16.73 -16.14 18.05
N THR A 270 17.15 -17.38 18.32
CA THR A 270 17.16 -17.97 19.66
C THR A 270 18.58 -18.03 20.19
N SER A 271 18.96 -17.03 20.98
CA SER A 271 20.09 -17.10 21.89
C SER A 271 19.58 -17.32 23.32
N ALA A 272 19.75 -18.53 23.86
CA ALA A 272 19.70 -18.77 25.29
C ALA A 272 20.85 -19.70 25.67
N ALA A 273 21.83 -19.11 26.33
CA ALA A 273 22.97 -19.78 26.92
C ALA A 273 22.57 -20.52 28.20
N SER A 274 23.01 -21.76 28.35
CA SER A 274 23.12 -22.40 29.67
C SER A 274 24.39 -23.25 29.70
N LYS A 275 25.31 -22.83 30.58
CA LYS A 275 26.57 -23.50 30.89
C LYS A 275 26.35 -24.73 31.76
N ASP A 276 27.19 -25.71 31.49
CA ASP A 276 27.42 -26.98 32.16
C ASP A 276 28.16 -26.79 33.52
N VAL A 277 27.73 -27.47 34.59
CA VAL A 277 28.55 -27.89 35.75
C VAL A 277 27.92 -29.14 36.42
N GLY A 278 28.58 -30.31 36.27
CA GLY A 278 29.15 -31.10 37.38
C GLY A 278 28.28 -32.00 38.28
N GLU A 279 28.35 -33.30 37.98
CA GLU A 279 28.70 -34.44 38.87
C GLU A 279 27.95 -34.76 40.20
N GLY A 280 27.53 -36.04 40.35
CA GLY A 280 27.18 -36.63 41.65
C GLY A 280 26.37 -37.93 41.58
N ALA A 281 27.05 -39.07 41.45
CA ALA A 281 26.47 -40.42 41.46
C ALA A 281 25.87 -40.82 42.83
N ARG A 282 24.80 -41.65 42.82
CA ARG A 282 24.62 -42.77 43.76
C ARG A 282 23.52 -43.74 43.30
N GLU A 283 23.84 -45.01 43.54
CA GLU A 283 23.28 -46.26 43.05
C GLU A 283 22.36 -46.94 44.10
N ALA A 284 21.44 -47.80 43.62
CA ALA A 284 20.65 -48.86 44.30
C ALA A 284 19.16 -48.77 43.92
N LYS A 285 18.40 -49.79 43.50
CA LYS A 285 18.52 -51.26 43.65
C LYS A 285 17.49 -51.97 42.72
N ARG A 286 17.94 -53.06 42.08
CA ARG A 286 17.31 -54.40 41.87
C ARG A 286 15.90 -54.56 41.25
N GLU A 287 15.92 -55.01 39.99
CA GLU A 287 15.36 -56.25 39.37
C GLU A 287 13.89 -56.75 39.54
N PRO A 288 13.36 -57.51 38.54
CA PRO A 288 11.93 -57.73 38.23
C PRO A 288 11.51 -59.21 38.51
N PRO A 289 10.59 -59.88 37.76
CA PRO A 289 9.25 -59.55 37.26
C PRO A 289 8.17 -60.50 37.86
N GLN A 290 6.86 -60.24 37.67
CA GLN A 290 5.87 -61.29 37.36
C GLN A 290 4.47 -60.71 37.16
N GLY A 291 3.79 -61.24 36.14
CA GLY A 291 2.50 -60.77 35.68
C GLY A 291 1.35 -61.14 36.59
N TRP A 292 0.31 -60.32 36.53
CA TRP A 292 -1.04 -60.75 36.84
C TRP A 292 -2.04 -60.17 35.83
N MET A 293 -3.00 -61.04 35.57
CA MET A 293 -4.09 -60.96 34.61
C MET A 293 -4.97 -59.72 34.86
N ALA A 294 -5.52 -59.18 33.78
CA ALA A 294 -6.73 -58.34 33.80
C ALA A 294 -7.97 -59.22 34.14
N PRO A 295 -9.24 -58.73 34.12
CA PRO A 295 -9.78 -57.35 34.11
C PRO A 295 -10.98 -57.14 35.09
N THR A 296 -11.67 -56.00 34.94
CA THR A 296 -13.04 -55.63 35.39
C THR A 296 -13.17 -55.10 36.83
N ARG A 297 -13.84 -53.99 37.12
CA ARG A 297 -14.93 -53.23 36.47
C ARG A 297 -14.63 -51.74 36.42
#